data_AF-A0A354Q6Y7-F1
#
_entry.id   AF-A0A354Q6Y7-F1
#
_cell.length_a   1.000
_cell.length_b   1.000
_cell.length_c   1.000
_cell.angle_alpha   90.00
_cell.angle_beta   90.00
_cell.angle_gamma   90.00
#
_symmetry.space_group_name_H-M   'P 1'
#
loop_
_entity.id
_entity.type
_entity.pdbx_description
1 polymer ?
#
loop_
_entity_poly.entity_id
_entity_poly.type
_entity_poly.pdbx_seq_one_letter_code
_entity_poly.pdbx_strand_id
1 'polypeptide(L)' 'MKVTVYLSGEIHTDWRNEIKDGAQKYGLDIEFVSAVTDHDASDSAGDVLGP' A
#
# COMPACT_ATOMS: atom_id res chain seq x y z
N MET A 1 -3.01 10.33 17.74
CA MET A 1 -2.21 11.13 16.78
C MET A 1 -2.13 10.27 15.56
N LYS A 2 -2.79 10.70 14.49
CA LYS A 2 -2.91 9.90 13.28
C LYS A 2 -1.67 10.08 12.43
N VAL A 3 -1.01 8.99 12.08
CA VAL A 3 0.16 9.01 11.18
C VAL A 3 -0.17 8.27 9.88
N THR A 4 0.31 8.81 8.77
CA THR A 4 0.17 8.19 7.45
C THR A 4 1.44 7.42 7.12
N VAL A 5 1.30 6.13 6.82
CA VAL A 5 2.41 5.24 6.50
C VAL A 5 2.24 4.72 5.08
N TYR A 6 3.28 4.89 4.26
CA TYR A 6 3.32 4.35 2.89
C TYR A 6 3.97 2.98 2.86
N LEU A 7 3.25 1.98 2.33
CA LEU A 7 3.74 0.62 2.13
C LEU A 7 4.20 0.45 0.67
N SER A 8 5.45 0.04 0.48
CA SER A 8 6.01 -0.21 -0.85
C SER A 8 5.28 -1.34 -1.59
N GLY A 9 5.44 -1.37 -2.91
CA GLY A 9 4.74 -2.28 -3.81
C GLY A 9 5.30 -3.71 -3.90
N GLU A 10 6.14 -4.17 -2.96
CA GLU A 10 6.62 -5.56 -3.02
C GLU A 10 5.47 -6.54 -2.81
N ILE A 11 5.18 -7.39 -3.79
CA ILE A 11 4.06 -8.35 -3.76
C ILE A 11 4.51 -9.82 -3.59
N HIS A 12 5.78 -10.06 -3.29
CA HIS A 12 6.34 -11.41 -3.21
C HIS A 12 6.18 -12.06 -1.83
N THR A 13 5.80 -11.29 -0.81
CA THR A 13 5.51 -11.77 0.54
C THR A 13 4.29 -11.07 1.15
N ASP A 14 3.76 -11.61 2.26
CA ASP A 14 2.56 -11.10 2.93
C ASP A 14 2.81 -9.96 3.94
N TRP A 15 4.04 -9.41 3.98
CA TRP A 15 4.49 -8.47 5.00
C TRP A 15 3.56 -7.26 5.24
N ARG A 16 2.88 -6.76 4.21
CA ARG A 16 1.93 -5.65 4.34
C ARG A 16 0.75 -6.01 5.22
N ASN A 17 0.26 -7.24 5.12
CA ASN A 17 -0.84 -7.73 5.94
C ASN A 17 -0.36 -7.87 7.39
N GLU A 18 0.83 -8.43 7.61
CA GLU A 18 1.40 -8.56 8.95
C GLU A 18 1.54 -7.21 9.68
N ILE A 19 1.96 -6.15 8.98
CA ILE A 19 2.06 -4.80 9.56
C ILE A 19 0.67 -4.23 9.86
N LYS A 20 -0.29 -4.35 8.94
CA LYS A 20 -1.66 -3.86 9.14
C LYS A 20 -2.35 -4.55 10.31
N ASP A 21 -2.25 -5.87 10.38
CA ASP A 21 -2.81 -6.70 11.44
C ASP A 21 -2.16 -6.38 12.79
N GLY A 22 -0.82 -6.21 12.80
CA GLY A 22 -0.09 -5.76 13.97
C GLY A 22 -0.57 -4.39 14.47
N ALA A 23 -0.68 -3.41 13.58
CA ALA A 23 -1.14 -2.06 13.93
C ALA A 23 -2.56 -2.07 14.50
N GLN A 24 -3.47 -2.84 13.88
CA GLN A 24 -4.83 -3.01 14.39
C GLN A 24 -4.84 -3.68 15.76
N LYS A 25 -4.05 -4.75 15.95
CA LYS A 25 -3.95 -5.49 17.21
C LYS A 25 -3.48 -4.61 18.38
N TYR A 26 -2.57 -3.67 18.11
CA TYR A 26 -2.07 -2.74 19.13
C TYR A 26 -2.88 -1.44 19.22
N GLY A 27 -3.98 -1.30 18.47
CA GLY A 27 -4.83 -0.11 18.50
C GLY A 27 -4.12 1.15 18.03
N LEU A 28 -3.19 1.03 17.07
CA LEU A 28 -2.44 2.17 16.55
C LEU A 28 -3.29 3.00 15.58
N ASP A 29 -3.26 4.31 15.76
CA ASP A 29 -3.94 5.30 14.92
C ASP A 29 -3.12 5.58 13.65
N ILE A 30 -3.16 4.63 12.70
CA ILE A 30 -2.37 4.65 11.46
C ILE A 30 -3.30 4.62 10.24
N GLU A 31 -3.01 5.47 9.27
CA GLU A 31 -3.56 5.38 7.91
C GLU A 31 -2.51 4.79 6.96
N PHE A 32 -2.82 3.62 6.40
CA PHE A 32 -1.95 2.99 5.42
C PHE A 32 -2.32 3.40 4.00
N VAL A 33 -1.34 3.92 3.27
CA VAL A 33 -1.39 4.11 1.82
C VAL A 33 -0.37 3.17 1.17
N SER A 34 -0.54 2.79 -0.09
CA SER A 34 0.39 1.89 -0.76
C SER A 34 0.51 2.16 -2.26
N ALA A 35 1.56 1.60 -2.87
CA ALA A 35 1.65 1.49 -4.32
C ALA A 35 0.46 0.71 -4.89
N VAL A 36 0.18 0.92 -6.18
CA VAL A 36 -0.69 0.03 -6.97
C VAL A 36 0.00 -1.33 -7.04
N THR A 37 -0.70 -2.38 -6.60
CA THR A 37 -0.22 -3.77 -6.64
C THR A 37 -0.93 -4.59 -7.71
N ASP A 38 -1.87 -3.98 -8.41
CA ASP A 38 -2.52 -4.54 -9.60
C ASP A 38 -1.57 -4.36 -10.79
N HIS A 39 -1.12 -5.48 -11.35
CA HIS A 39 -0.08 -5.50 -12.36
C HIS A 39 -0.54 -4.79 -13.64
N ASP A 40 -1.76 -5.07 -14.11
CA ASP A 40 -2.30 -4.48 -15.34
C ASP A 40 -2.50 -2.96 -15.18
N ALA A 41 -2.98 -2.52 -14.02
CA ALA A 41 -3.15 -1.11 -13.72
C ALA A 41 -1.81 -0.37 -13.56
N SER A 42 -0.79 -1.05 -13.01
CA SER A 42 0.57 -0.50 -12.88
C SER A 42 1.25 -0.36 -14.26
N ASP A 43 1.13 -1.38 -15.11
CA ASP A 43 1.72 -1.38 -16.46
C ASP A 43 1.10 -0.29 -17.35
N SER A 44 -0.22 -0.10 -17.22
CA SER A 44 -0.98 0.87 -18.02
C SER A 44 -0.99 2.28 -17.42
N ALA A 45 -0.19 2.55 -16.39
CA ALA A 45 -0.23 3.83 -15.66
C ALA A 45 0.10 5.06 -16.53
N GLY A 46 0.86 4.87 -17.61
CA GLY A 46 1.21 5.94 -18.56
C GLY A 46 0.08 6.29 -19.53
N ASP A 47 -0.90 5.40 -19.74
CA ASP A 47 -1.91 5.53 -20.80
C ASP A 47 -2.86 6.71 -20.56
N VAL A 48 -3.01 7.14 -19.31
CA VAL A 48 -3.90 8.23 -18.90
C VAL A 48 -3.25 9.61 -18.98
N LEU A 49 -1.96 9.71 -19.30
CA LEU A 49 -1.22 10.98 -19.26
C LEU A 49 -1.29 11.80 -20.56
N GLY A 50 -1.73 11.18 -21.67
CA GLY A 50 -1.79 11.84 -22.98
C GLY A 50 -0.40 12.18 -23.56
N PRO A 51 -0.33 12.70 -24.81
CA PRO A 51 0.90 13.24 -25.39
C PRO A 51 1.31 14.60 -24.83
#